data_AF-A0A0F9RIR3-F1
#
_entry.id   AF-A0A0F9RIR3-F1
#
_cell.length_a   1.000
_cell.length_b   1.000
_cell.length_c   1.000
_cell.angle_alpha   90.00
_cell.angle_beta   90.00
_cell.angle_gamma   90.00
#
_symmetry.space_group_name_H-M   'P 1'
#
loop_
_entity.id
_entity.type
_entity.pdbx_description
1 polymer ?
#
loop_
_entity_poly.entity_id
_entity_poly.type
_entity_poly.pdbx_seq_one_letter_code
_entity_poly.pdbx_strand_id
1 'polypeptide(L)'
;MSKIQLFNLEKIKEYTILLEKVQVNLNELSEKSKIMNELIHKFEQENVDKDLSSKIEEIRDTSNIINNKLTLISKNNISKFLNFQDHLIKKYKDVFKEKLKSIYLDKVKTKTIGLYLIESKKISKIIDHVSYVSSIEIPYWLELLDSLKHNSQFVELLKKIKSYYQNLLRKNLKVEINKISANTDNALIEEFEIAHSKNPTLTFQEFLQDTQNQLTHQELIKKEEILNEAKKREELENLKKRQEKHKSTYEDYMKLSEREFKRLRRKERREKLIDVSSSSKETKELEISDEVTEKIKKFKLQFDKRFEEKYLVQKDDDVDPLDLIRKRKEKKEKEYKKYKNHFEKD
;
A
#
# COMPACT_ATOMS: atom_id res chain seq x y z
N MET A 1 -32.04 3.80 -55.15
CA MET A 1 -31.67 3.10 -53.89
C MET A 1 -31.37 4.14 -52.83
N SER A 2 -32.30 4.34 -51.91
CA SER A 2 -32.14 5.27 -50.78
C SER A 2 -30.91 4.86 -49.98
N LYS A 3 -29.98 5.79 -49.77
CA LYS A 3 -28.89 5.64 -48.80
C LYS A 3 -29.53 5.38 -47.44
N ILE A 4 -29.65 4.11 -47.06
CA ILE A 4 -30.03 3.70 -45.72
C ILE A 4 -28.96 4.32 -44.83
N GLN A 5 -29.31 5.44 -44.18
CA GLN A 5 -28.44 6.11 -43.23
C GLN A 5 -27.98 5.04 -42.25
N LEU A 6 -26.67 4.74 -42.27
CA LEU A 6 -26.06 3.85 -41.32
C LEU A 6 -26.48 4.33 -39.94
N PHE A 7 -27.26 3.50 -39.26
CA PHE A 7 -27.56 3.62 -37.85
C PHE A 7 -26.21 3.52 -37.12
N ASN A 8 -25.53 4.65 -36.93
CA ASN A 8 -24.16 4.71 -36.46
C ASN A 8 -24.17 4.84 -34.94
N LEU A 9 -23.50 3.92 -34.24
CA LEU A 9 -23.33 3.96 -32.79
C LEU A 9 -22.70 5.28 -32.33
N GLU A 10 -21.85 5.89 -33.16
CA GLU A 10 -21.24 7.19 -32.87
C GLU A 10 -22.29 8.30 -32.75
N LYS A 11 -23.32 8.30 -33.61
CA LYS A 11 -24.42 9.26 -33.50
C LYS A 11 -25.25 9.05 -32.24
N ILE A 12 -25.45 7.79 -31.83
CA ILE A 12 -26.14 7.48 -30.56
C ILE A 12 -25.31 8.01 -29.38
N LYS A 13 -23.98 7.87 -29.44
CA LYS A 13 -23.05 8.42 -28.44
C LYS A 13 -23.00 9.97 -28.44
N GLU A 14 -23.12 10.61 -29.59
CA GLU A 14 -23.21 12.08 -29.66
C GLU A 14 -24.45 12.58 -28.90
N TYR A 15 -25.59 11.90 -29.03
CA TYR A 15 -26.80 12.26 -28.29
C TYR A 15 -26.68 12.01 -26.77
N THR A 16 -25.85 11.08 -26.30
CA THR A 16 -25.66 10.85 -24.86
C THR A 16 -24.85 11.93 -24.16
N ILE A 17 -23.96 12.63 -24.87
CA ILE A 17 -23.16 13.74 -24.32
C ILE A 17 -24.07 14.86 -23.79
N LEU A 18 -25.18 15.13 -24.50
CA LEU A 18 -26.16 16.13 -24.06
C LEU A 18 -26.86 15.73 -22.76
N LEU A 19 -27.04 14.42 -22.51
CA LEU A 19 -27.65 13.91 -21.29
C LEU A 19 -26.71 14.03 -20.09
N GLU A 20 -25.42 13.72 -20.29
CA GLU A 20 -24.39 13.92 -19.25
C GLU A 20 -24.33 15.40 -18.83
N LYS A 21 -24.40 16.32 -19.79
CA LYS A 21 -24.45 17.77 -19.50
C LYS A 21 -25.69 18.15 -18.68
N VAL A 22 -26.86 17.58 -18.99
CA VAL A 22 -28.09 17.83 -18.21
C VAL A 22 -27.99 17.24 -16.80
N GLN A 23 -27.36 16.07 -16.63
CA GLN A 23 -27.11 15.48 -15.32
C GLN A 23 -26.15 16.34 -14.47
N VAL A 24 -25.07 16.85 -15.07
CA VAL A 24 -24.14 17.78 -14.41
C VAL A 24 -24.88 19.04 -13.95
N ASN A 25 -25.66 19.67 -14.83
CA ASN A 25 -26.44 20.86 -14.48
C ASN A 25 -27.45 20.62 -13.35
N LEU A 26 -28.06 19.43 -13.29
CA LEU A 26 -28.96 19.06 -12.18
C LEU A 26 -28.24 18.93 -10.86
N ASN A 27 -27.05 18.33 -10.87
CA ASN A 27 -26.22 18.19 -9.68
C ASN A 27 -25.79 19.57 -9.16
N GLU A 28 -25.31 20.45 -10.05
CA GLU A 28 -24.96 21.82 -9.70
C GLU A 28 -26.15 22.62 -9.14
N LEU A 29 -27.34 22.46 -9.74
CA LEU A 29 -28.57 23.09 -9.23
C LEU A 29 -28.90 22.60 -7.82
N SER A 30 -28.73 21.30 -7.55
CA SER A 30 -28.96 20.72 -6.24
C SER A 30 -27.96 21.22 -5.19
N GLU A 31 -26.69 21.40 -5.56
CA GLU A 31 -25.65 21.96 -4.70
C GLU A 31 -25.89 23.43 -4.39
N LYS A 32 -26.22 24.24 -5.41
CA LYS A 32 -26.57 25.66 -5.22
C LYS A 32 -27.79 25.82 -4.31
N SER A 33 -28.79 24.94 -4.42
CA SER A 33 -29.95 24.94 -3.53
C SER A 33 -29.57 24.59 -2.08
N LYS A 34 -28.62 23.67 -1.86
CA LYS A 34 -28.10 23.37 -0.51
C LYS A 34 -27.36 24.57 0.08
N ILE A 35 -26.43 25.17 -0.68
CA ILE A 35 -25.68 26.35 -0.25
C ILE A 35 -26.63 27.51 0.09
N MET A 36 -27.66 27.74 -0.72
CA MET A 36 -28.69 28.75 -0.45
C MET A 36 -29.40 28.47 0.88
N ASN A 37 -29.82 27.22 1.13
CA ASN A 37 -30.47 26.85 2.39
C ASN A 37 -29.54 27.00 3.61
N GLU A 38 -28.25 26.71 3.47
CA GLU A 38 -27.24 26.91 4.52
C GLU A 38 -27.00 28.40 4.82
N LEU A 39 -26.95 29.24 3.78
CA LEU A 39 -26.82 30.69 3.93
C LEU A 39 -28.05 31.30 4.61
N ILE A 40 -29.25 30.85 4.24
CA ILE A 40 -30.50 31.30 4.86
C ILE A 40 -30.55 30.86 6.33
N HIS A 41 -30.16 29.62 6.65
CA HIS A 41 -30.09 29.16 8.04
C HIS A 41 -29.08 29.96 8.89
N LYS A 42 -27.94 30.36 8.32
CA LYS A 42 -26.98 31.25 8.99
C LYS A 42 -27.57 32.64 9.21
N PHE A 43 -28.32 33.15 8.23
CA PHE A 43 -28.98 34.45 8.33
C PHE A 43 -30.11 34.46 9.37
N GLU A 44 -30.86 33.36 9.49
CA GLU A 44 -31.88 33.16 10.54
C GLU A 44 -31.27 33.19 11.96
N GLN A 45 -30.00 32.81 12.12
CA GLN A 45 -29.29 32.84 13.41
C GLN A 45 -28.80 34.23 13.83
N GLU A 46 -28.71 35.19 12.90
CA GLU A 46 -28.12 36.52 13.14
C GLU A 46 -29.12 37.59 13.62
N ASN A 47 -30.34 37.20 14.07
CA ASN A 47 -31.38 38.11 14.60
C ASN A 47 -31.73 39.28 13.65
N VAL A 48 -32.19 38.95 12.45
CA VAL A 48 -32.60 39.93 11.44
C VAL A 48 -34.08 40.35 11.59
N ASP A 49 -34.39 41.54 11.09
CA ASP A 49 -35.71 42.17 11.05
C ASP A 49 -36.82 41.21 10.57
N LYS A 50 -37.93 41.11 11.31
CA LYS A 50 -38.98 40.09 11.06
C LYS A 50 -39.60 40.16 9.66
N ASP A 51 -39.69 41.36 9.09
CA ASP A 51 -40.26 41.58 7.75
C ASP A 51 -39.29 41.21 6.61
N LEU A 52 -37.99 41.18 6.88
CA LEU A 52 -36.99 40.66 5.95
C LEU A 52 -36.92 39.13 6.02
N SER A 53 -37.03 38.57 7.23
CA SER A 53 -37.05 37.12 7.43
C SER A 53 -38.24 36.46 6.73
N SER A 54 -39.44 37.03 6.81
CA SER A 54 -40.62 36.51 6.09
C SER A 54 -40.45 36.53 4.56
N LYS A 55 -39.89 37.62 4.01
CA LYS A 55 -39.59 37.71 2.56
C LYS A 55 -38.53 36.71 2.13
N ILE A 56 -37.52 36.45 2.96
CA ILE A 56 -36.48 35.45 2.70
C ILE A 56 -37.06 34.04 2.76
N GLU A 57 -37.96 33.75 3.70
CA GLU A 57 -38.71 32.49 3.77
C GLU A 57 -39.58 32.28 2.51
N GLU A 58 -40.30 33.29 2.04
CA GLU A 58 -41.06 33.20 0.79
C GLU A 58 -40.17 32.93 -0.44
N ILE A 59 -39.00 33.59 -0.51
CA ILE A 59 -38.00 33.36 -1.56
C ILE A 59 -37.43 31.93 -1.46
N ARG A 60 -37.20 31.43 -0.24
CA ARG A 60 -36.73 30.07 0.01
C ARG A 60 -37.74 29.05 -0.48
N ASP A 61 -38.99 29.22 -0.12
CA ASP A 61 -40.07 28.28 -0.46
C ASP A 61 -40.34 28.27 -1.97
N THR A 62 -40.40 29.44 -2.59
CA THR A 62 -40.54 29.54 -4.05
C THR A 62 -39.34 28.92 -4.78
N SER A 63 -38.12 29.17 -4.32
CA SER A 63 -36.89 28.55 -4.85
C SER A 63 -36.90 27.03 -4.71
N ASN A 64 -37.31 26.51 -3.55
CA ASN A 64 -37.42 25.08 -3.29
C ASN A 64 -38.50 24.42 -4.17
N ILE A 65 -39.65 25.07 -4.36
CA ILE A 65 -40.71 24.60 -5.26
C ILE A 65 -40.20 24.53 -6.70
N ILE A 66 -39.48 25.56 -7.17
CA ILE A 66 -38.90 25.59 -8.52
C ILE A 66 -37.86 24.47 -8.67
N ASN A 67 -36.95 24.32 -7.70
CA ASN A 67 -35.93 23.27 -7.70
C ASN A 67 -36.56 21.86 -7.75
N ASN A 68 -37.57 21.60 -6.93
CA ASN A 68 -38.28 20.32 -6.90
C ASN A 68 -39.00 20.03 -8.23
N LYS A 69 -39.64 21.02 -8.84
CA LYS A 69 -40.26 20.87 -10.16
C LYS A 69 -39.23 20.61 -11.25
N LEU A 70 -38.13 21.37 -11.28
CA LEU A 70 -37.07 21.21 -12.28
C LEU A 70 -36.37 19.86 -12.16
N THR A 71 -36.07 19.41 -10.93
CA THR A 71 -35.46 18.10 -10.70
C THR A 71 -36.39 16.96 -11.11
N LEU A 72 -37.68 17.05 -10.79
CA LEU A 72 -38.67 16.04 -11.22
C LEU A 72 -38.80 15.96 -12.74
N ILE A 73 -38.98 17.10 -13.41
CA ILE A 73 -39.10 17.17 -14.87
C ILE A 73 -37.85 16.63 -15.54
N SER A 74 -36.68 17.04 -15.06
CA SER A 74 -35.42 16.64 -15.69
C SER A 74 -35.12 15.16 -15.46
N LYS A 75 -35.40 14.60 -14.27
CA LYS A 75 -35.30 13.16 -14.02
C LYS A 75 -36.23 12.34 -14.93
N ASN A 76 -37.46 12.80 -15.13
CA ASN A 76 -38.42 12.15 -16.03
C ASN A 76 -37.95 12.22 -17.50
N ASN A 77 -37.37 13.34 -17.91
CA ASN A 77 -36.84 13.48 -19.27
C ASN A 77 -35.59 12.61 -19.49
N ILE A 78 -34.70 12.54 -18.49
CA ILE A 78 -33.53 11.64 -18.51
C ILE A 78 -34.00 10.19 -18.63
N SER A 79 -34.96 9.74 -17.82
CA SER A 79 -35.44 8.35 -17.88
C SER A 79 -36.10 8.01 -19.21
N LYS A 80 -36.94 8.91 -19.76
CA LYS A 80 -37.51 8.76 -21.11
C LYS A 80 -36.43 8.66 -22.18
N PHE A 81 -35.39 9.49 -22.09
CA PHE A 81 -34.29 9.47 -23.04
C PHE A 81 -33.47 8.18 -22.94
N LEU A 82 -33.15 7.71 -21.73
CA LEU A 82 -32.43 6.44 -21.53
C LEU A 82 -33.23 5.26 -22.11
N ASN A 83 -34.54 5.22 -21.88
CA ASN A 83 -35.41 4.20 -22.49
C ASN A 83 -35.39 4.26 -24.02
N PHE A 84 -35.37 5.48 -24.59
CA PHE A 84 -35.24 5.66 -26.03
C PHE A 84 -33.88 5.20 -26.55
N GLN A 85 -32.80 5.53 -25.84
CA GLN A 85 -31.44 5.07 -26.15
C GLN A 85 -31.36 3.54 -26.16
N ASP A 86 -31.89 2.88 -25.13
CA ASP A 86 -31.91 1.42 -25.05
C ASP A 86 -32.69 0.80 -26.22
N HIS A 87 -33.80 1.43 -26.61
CA HIS A 87 -34.57 1.01 -27.76
C HIS A 87 -33.77 1.16 -29.08
N LEU A 88 -33.03 2.26 -29.25
CA LEU A 88 -32.16 2.46 -30.41
C LEU A 88 -31.01 1.44 -30.44
N ILE A 89 -30.37 1.19 -29.31
CA ILE A 89 -29.28 0.20 -29.19
C ILE A 89 -29.80 -1.20 -29.52
N LYS A 90 -30.98 -1.56 -29.01
CA LYS A 90 -31.61 -2.85 -29.30
C LYS A 90 -31.87 -3.01 -30.80
N LYS A 91 -32.50 -2.01 -31.43
CA LYS A 91 -32.72 -1.98 -32.88
C LYS A 91 -31.41 -2.08 -33.67
N TYR A 92 -30.37 -1.36 -33.26
CA TYR A 92 -29.05 -1.48 -33.90
C TYR A 92 -28.49 -2.91 -33.81
N LYS A 93 -28.55 -3.52 -32.62
CA LYS A 93 -28.08 -4.90 -32.41
C LYS A 93 -28.85 -5.90 -33.26
N ASP A 94 -30.16 -5.73 -33.38
CA ASP A 94 -31.00 -6.62 -34.18
C ASP A 94 -30.68 -6.49 -35.67
N VAL A 95 -30.58 -5.26 -36.20
CA VAL A 95 -30.14 -5.00 -37.58
C VAL A 95 -28.73 -5.54 -37.82
N PHE A 96 -27.82 -5.41 -36.86
CA PHE A 96 -26.47 -5.95 -36.98
C PHE A 96 -26.47 -7.48 -36.99
N LYS A 97 -27.27 -8.14 -36.16
CA LYS A 97 -27.45 -9.59 -36.17
C LYS A 97 -28.02 -10.08 -37.50
N GLU A 98 -29.00 -9.39 -38.07
CA GLU A 98 -29.55 -9.71 -39.38
C GLU A 98 -28.50 -9.55 -40.49
N LYS A 99 -27.69 -8.48 -40.43
CA LYS A 99 -26.54 -8.31 -41.35
C LYS A 99 -25.52 -9.43 -41.20
N LEU A 100 -25.21 -9.85 -39.98
CA LEU A 100 -24.29 -10.98 -39.76
C LEU A 100 -24.86 -12.29 -40.29
N LYS A 101 -26.17 -12.53 -40.14
CA LYS A 101 -26.85 -13.70 -40.71
C LYS A 101 -26.86 -13.68 -42.24
N SER A 102 -26.97 -12.50 -42.86
CA SER A 102 -26.99 -12.36 -44.32
C SER A 102 -25.60 -12.39 -44.97
N ILE A 103 -24.52 -12.17 -44.20
CA ILE A 103 -23.16 -12.41 -44.67
C ILE A 103 -22.97 -13.93 -44.75
N TYR A 104 -23.14 -14.48 -45.95
CA TYR A 104 -22.79 -15.85 -46.26
C TYR A 104 -21.28 -16.02 -46.15
N LEU A 105 -20.82 -16.54 -45.01
CA LEU A 105 -19.41 -16.79 -44.79
C LEU A 105 -19.02 -18.11 -45.45
N ASP A 106 -18.10 -18.04 -46.42
CA ASP A 106 -17.43 -19.20 -46.99
C ASP A 106 -16.83 -20.05 -45.85
N LYS A 107 -17.28 -21.30 -45.71
CA LYS A 107 -16.97 -22.19 -44.56
C LYS A 107 -15.46 -22.34 -44.34
N VAL A 108 -14.69 -22.23 -45.42
CA VAL A 108 -13.23 -22.36 -45.38
C VAL A 108 -12.59 -21.13 -44.72
N LYS A 109 -13.02 -19.92 -45.10
CA LYS A 109 -12.49 -18.66 -44.56
C LYS A 109 -12.89 -18.43 -43.10
N THR A 110 -14.09 -18.87 -42.71
CA THR A 110 -14.51 -18.84 -41.30
C THR A 110 -13.69 -19.78 -40.43
N LYS A 111 -13.36 -20.96 -40.94
CA LYS A 111 -12.52 -21.91 -40.21
C LYS A 111 -11.12 -21.37 -39.99
N THR A 112 -10.51 -20.75 -41.00
CA THR A 112 -9.16 -20.15 -40.87
C THR A 112 -9.15 -18.96 -39.91
N ILE A 113 -10.16 -18.08 -40.00
CA ILE A 113 -10.31 -16.95 -39.07
C ILE A 113 -10.57 -17.47 -37.65
N GLY A 114 -11.43 -18.48 -37.48
CA GLY A 114 -11.73 -19.08 -36.18
C GLY A 114 -10.50 -19.72 -35.53
N LEU A 115 -9.72 -20.51 -36.28
CA LEU A 115 -8.48 -21.10 -35.81
C LEU A 115 -7.44 -20.02 -35.41
N TYR A 116 -7.27 -19.00 -36.25
CA TYR A 116 -6.38 -17.88 -35.96
C TYR A 116 -6.77 -17.11 -34.68
N LEU A 117 -8.06 -16.94 -34.44
CA LEU A 117 -8.57 -16.25 -33.26
C LEU A 117 -8.49 -17.10 -31.97
N ILE A 118 -8.55 -18.43 -32.09
CA ILE A 118 -8.28 -19.39 -31.00
C ILE A 118 -6.78 -19.39 -30.66
N GLU A 119 -5.92 -19.50 -31.66
CA GLU A 119 -4.45 -19.48 -31.51
C GLU A 119 -3.98 -18.17 -30.88
N SER A 120 -4.55 -17.04 -31.28
CA SER A 120 -4.20 -15.72 -30.73
C SER A 120 -4.79 -15.46 -29.33
N LYS A 121 -5.53 -16.42 -28.73
CA LYS A 121 -6.26 -16.26 -27.45
C LYS A 121 -7.17 -15.01 -27.39
N LYS A 122 -7.59 -14.49 -28.56
CA LYS A 122 -8.45 -13.29 -28.65
C LYS A 122 -9.94 -13.61 -28.54
N ILE A 123 -10.33 -14.87 -28.70
CA ILE A 123 -11.67 -15.34 -28.36
C ILE A 123 -11.64 -15.85 -26.92
N SER A 124 -12.10 -15.01 -25.99
CA SER A 124 -12.79 -15.53 -24.81
C SER A 124 -14.05 -16.25 -25.30
N LYS A 125 -14.25 -17.48 -24.84
CA LYS A 125 -15.47 -18.26 -25.10
C LYS A 125 -16.68 -17.35 -24.82
N ILE A 126 -17.44 -16.97 -25.84
CA ILE A 126 -18.70 -16.23 -25.65
C ILE A 126 -19.66 -17.26 -25.05
N ILE A 127 -19.82 -17.19 -23.73
CA ILE A 127 -20.84 -17.96 -23.04
C ILE A 127 -22.14 -17.15 -23.27
N ASP A 128 -22.99 -17.61 -24.20
CA ASP A 128 -24.24 -16.93 -24.62
C ASP A 128 -25.23 -16.71 -23.47
N HIS A 129 -25.00 -17.39 -22.35
CA HIS A 129 -25.45 -16.97 -21.05
C HIS A 129 -24.20 -16.63 -20.26
N VAL A 130 -24.07 -15.40 -19.73
CA VAL A 130 -23.40 -15.30 -18.44
C VAL A 130 -24.24 -16.21 -17.56
N SER A 131 -23.80 -17.45 -17.36
CA SER A 131 -24.31 -18.27 -16.29
C SER A 131 -23.86 -17.52 -15.05
N TYR A 132 -24.65 -16.52 -14.68
CA TYR A 132 -24.71 -16.00 -13.35
C TYR A 132 -25.23 -17.19 -12.55
N VAL A 133 -24.30 -18.09 -12.23
CA VAL A 133 -24.46 -18.93 -11.08
C VAL A 133 -24.37 -17.91 -9.96
N SER A 134 -25.52 -17.46 -9.48
CA SER A 134 -25.60 -16.75 -8.22
C SER A 134 -24.74 -17.57 -7.27
N SER A 135 -23.65 -16.98 -6.77
CA SER A 135 -22.88 -17.63 -5.73
C SER A 135 -23.90 -18.05 -4.67
N ILE A 136 -23.94 -19.35 -4.39
CA ILE A 136 -24.82 -19.91 -3.36
C ILE A 136 -24.65 -19.01 -2.13
N GLU A 137 -25.76 -18.46 -1.63
CA GLU A 137 -25.69 -17.60 -0.45
C GLU A 137 -25.12 -18.41 0.72
N ILE A 138 -24.42 -17.75 1.64
CA ILE A 138 -23.84 -18.38 2.83
C ILE A 138 -24.81 -19.36 3.55
N PRO A 139 -26.11 -19.05 3.77
CA PRO A 139 -27.03 -20.00 4.40
C PRO A 139 -27.16 -21.32 3.63
N TYR A 140 -27.27 -21.29 2.31
CA TYR A 140 -27.36 -22.50 1.50
C TYR A 140 -26.05 -23.30 1.49
N TRP A 141 -24.89 -22.64 1.63
CA TRP A 141 -23.63 -23.35 1.85
C TRP A 141 -23.60 -24.09 3.18
N LEU A 142 -24.14 -23.49 4.24
CA LEU A 142 -24.22 -24.13 5.55
C LEU A 142 -25.19 -25.31 5.53
N GLU A 143 -26.36 -25.15 4.91
CA GLU A 143 -27.32 -26.25 4.71
C GLU A 143 -26.74 -27.39 3.88
N LEU A 144 -26.04 -27.06 2.79
CA LEU A 144 -25.38 -28.07 1.96
C LEU A 144 -24.28 -28.78 2.75
N LEU A 145 -23.47 -28.06 3.53
CA LEU A 145 -22.44 -28.63 4.37
C LEU A 145 -23.05 -29.55 5.45
N ASP A 146 -24.15 -29.15 6.07
CA ASP A 146 -24.85 -29.99 7.03
C ASP A 146 -25.47 -31.22 6.35
N SER A 147 -26.08 -31.09 5.17
CA SER A 147 -26.58 -32.23 4.42
C SER A 147 -25.46 -33.21 4.03
N LEU A 148 -24.28 -32.70 3.68
CA LEU A 148 -23.09 -33.50 3.38
C LEU A 148 -22.56 -34.20 4.63
N LYS A 149 -22.59 -33.58 5.81
CA LYS A 149 -22.23 -34.24 7.08
C LYS A 149 -23.13 -35.44 7.39
N HIS A 150 -24.41 -35.39 7.02
CA HIS A 150 -25.35 -36.50 7.23
C HIS A 150 -25.29 -37.55 6.12
N ASN A 151 -24.63 -37.26 4.99
CA ASN A 151 -24.45 -38.20 3.89
C ASN A 151 -23.35 -39.22 4.22
N SER A 152 -23.74 -40.49 4.37
CA SER A 152 -22.83 -41.58 4.73
C SER A 152 -21.69 -41.81 3.72
N GLN A 153 -21.97 -41.67 2.42
CA GLN A 153 -20.96 -41.82 1.37
C GLN A 153 -19.93 -40.69 1.43
N PHE A 154 -20.39 -39.46 1.66
CA PHE A 154 -19.50 -38.31 1.80
C PHE A 154 -18.60 -38.45 3.03
N VAL A 155 -19.16 -38.85 4.17
CA VAL A 155 -18.39 -39.11 5.39
C VAL A 155 -17.38 -40.24 5.19
N GLU A 156 -17.75 -41.32 4.48
CA GLU A 156 -16.82 -42.40 4.17
C GLU A 156 -15.68 -41.93 3.25
N LEU A 157 -16.00 -41.13 2.23
CA LEU A 157 -15.00 -40.51 1.36
C LEU A 157 -14.07 -39.58 2.15
N LEU A 158 -14.60 -38.75 3.06
CA LEU A 158 -13.77 -37.93 3.94
C LEU A 158 -12.86 -38.76 4.83
N LYS A 159 -13.33 -39.89 5.36
CA LYS A 159 -12.49 -40.82 6.12
C LYS A 159 -11.37 -41.41 5.26
N LYS A 160 -11.67 -41.79 4.01
CA LYS A 160 -10.68 -42.29 3.04
C LYS A 160 -9.65 -41.21 2.65
N ILE A 161 -10.10 -39.97 2.45
CA ILE A 161 -9.22 -38.84 2.17
C ILE A 161 -8.32 -38.56 3.38
N LYS A 162 -8.89 -38.53 4.59
CA LYS A 162 -8.12 -38.33 5.83
C LYS A 162 -7.07 -39.41 6.02
N SER A 163 -7.41 -40.69 5.81
CA SER A 163 -6.46 -41.78 5.92
C SER A 163 -5.38 -41.71 4.84
N TYR A 164 -5.74 -41.33 3.60
CA TYR A 164 -4.78 -41.09 2.53
C TYR A 164 -3.79 -39.97 2.89
N TYR A 165 -4.26 -38.82 3.38
CA TYR A 165 -3.39 -37.73 3.82
C TYR A 165 -2.50 -38.14 4.99
N GLN A 166 -3.03 -38.84 6.00
CA GLN A 166 -2.21 -39.36 7.10
C GLN A 166 -1.12 -40.32 6.60
N ASN A 167 -1.45 -41.17 5.63
CA ASN A 167 -0.48 -42.06 5.01
C ASN A 167 0.59 -41.31 4.22
N LEU A 168 0.21 -40.24 3.52
CA LEU A 168 1.14 -39.37 2.79
C LEU A 168 2.10 -38.67 3.75
N LEU A 169 1.58 -38.09 4.85
CA LEU A 169 2.39 -37.46 5.89
C LEU A 169 3.39 -38.44 6.51
N ARG A 170 2.94 -39.67 6.83
CA ARG A 170 3.83 -40.73 7.33
C ARG A 170 4.90 -41.14 6.33
N LYS A 171 4.56 -41.18 5.03
CA LYS A 171 5.55 -41.47 3.98
C LYS A 171 6.59 -40.36 3.88
N ASN A 172 6.17 -39.10 3.88
CA ASN A 172 7.08 -37.96 3.83
C ASN A 172 8.01 -37.93 5.04
N LEU A 173 7.45 -38.10 6.24
CA LEU A 173 8.23 -38.17 7.47
C LEU A 173 9.26 -39.31 7.43
N LYS A 174 8.89 -40.50 6.95
CA LYS A 174 9.85 -41.61 6.75
C LYS A 174 10.94 -41.27 5.74
N VAL A 175 10.60 -40.58 4.65
CA VAL A 175 11.58 -40.14 3.64
C VAL A 175 12.57 -39.15 4.24
N GLU A 176 12.10 -38.20 5.05
CA GLU A 176 12.97 -37.24 5.74
C GLU A 176 13.82 -37.91 6.82
N ILE A 177 13.27 -38.79 7.65
CA ILE A 177 14.05 -39.54 8.66
C ILE A 177 15.13 -40.41 7.99
N ASN A 178 14.83 -41.05 6.86
CA ASN A 178 15.83 -41.84 6.14
C ASN A 178 16.99 -41.00 5.57
N LYS A 179 16.83 -39.68 5.44
CA LYS A 179 17.92 -38.77 5.04
C LYS A 179 18.80 -38.35 6.22
N ILE A 180 18.36 -38.57 7.46
CA ILE A 180 19.10 -38.26 8.68
C ILE A 180 20.26 -39.26 8.84
N SER A 181 21.42 -38.79 9.28
CA SER A 181 22.57 -39.66 9.52
C SER A 181 22.31 -40.60 10.70
N ALA A 182 22.80 -41.84 10.65
CA ALA A 182 22.58 -42.83 11.73
C ALA A 182 23.19 -42.42 13.09
N ASN A 183 24.06 -41.40 13.12
CA ASN A 183 24.74 -40.90 14.31
C ASN A 183 24.02 -39.73 14.99
N THR A 184 22.81 -39.39 14.55
CA THR A 184 22.06 -38.24 15.07
C THR A 184 21.29 -38.65 16.33
N ASP A 185 21.29 -37.81 17.36
CA ASP A 185 20.63 -38.11 18.63
C ASP A 185 19.13 -38.39 18.46
N ASN A 186 18.65 -39.49 19.05
CA ASN A 186 17.24 -39.89 18.98
C ASN A 186 16.29 -38.80 19.51
N ALA A 187 16.73 -38.00 20.49
CA ALA A 187 15.94 -36.90 21.03
C ALA A 187 15.65 -35.80 19.99
N LEU A 188 16.61 -35.46 19.13
CA LEU A 188 16.43 -34.49 18.04
C LEU A 188 15.50 -35.01 16.95
N ILE A 189 15.51 -36.33 16.74
CA ILE A 189 14.60 -37.00 15.80
C ILE A 189 13.16 -36.94 16.32
N GLU A 190 12.96 -37.21 17.62
CA GLU A 190 11.64 -37.07 18.27
C GLU A 190 11.11 -35.63 18.24
N GLU A 191 11.98 -34.65 18.51
CA GLU A 191 11.62 -33.23 18.40
C GLU A 191 11.26 -32.83 16.97
N PHE A 192 11.99 -33.35 15.98
CA PHE A 192 11.68 -33.16 14.57
C PHE A 192 10.34 -33.81 14.17
N GLU A 193 10.03 -35.01 14.66
CA GLU A 193 8.74 -35.65 14.40
C GLU A 193 7.57 -34.80 14.92
N ILE A 194 7.73 -34.23 16.11
CA ILE A 194 6.75 -33.31 16.71
C ILE A 194 6.64 -32.04 15.86
N ALA A 195 7.75 -31.45 15.44
CA ALA A 195 7.75 -30.25 14.60
C ALA A 195 7.14 -30.49 13.21
N HIS A 196 7.47 -31.61 12.56
CA HIS A 196 6.94 -32.01 11.26
C HIS A 196 5.44 -32.36 11.32
N SER A 197 4.94 -32.83 12.48
CA SER A 197 3.50 -33.03 12.68
C SER A 197 2.71 -31.72 12.68
N LYS A 198 3.34 -30.62 13.15
CA LYS A 198 2.76 -29.27 13.13
C LYS A 198 2.91 -28.61 11.76
N ASN A 199 4.09 -28.73 11.15
CA ASN A 199 4.43 -28.16 9.84
C ASN A 199 4.94 -29.25 8.89
N PRO A 200 4.07 -29.89 8.08
CA PRO A 200 4.42 -31.06 7.27
C PRO A 200 5.27 -30.76 6.02
N THR A 201 5.63 -29.50 5.80
CA THR A 201 6.55 -29.06 4.74
C THR A 201 7.97 -28.84 5.25
N LEU A 202 8.19 -28.89 6.58
CA LEU A 202 9.46 -28.60 7.21
C LEU A 202 10.47 -29.73 6.93
N THR A 203 11.62 -29.39 6.39
CA THR A 203 12.73 -30.35 6.19
C THR A 203 13.61 -30.43 7.44
N PHE A 204 14.35 -31.53 7.60
CA PHE A 204 15.25 -31.70 8.76
C PHE A 204 16.36 -30.64 8.81
N GLN A 205 16.82 -30.17 7.65
CA GLN A 205 17.84 -29.11 7.56
C GLN A 205 17.30 -27.76 8.02
N GLU A 206 16.07 -27.41 7.65
CA GLU A 206 15.41 -26.18 8.11
C GLU A 206 15.16 -26.23 9.62
N PHE A 207 14.75 -27.39 10.15
CA PHE A 207 14.60 -27.59 11.59
C PHE A 207 15.92 -27.38 12.36
N LEU A 208 17.03 -27.88 11.85
CA LEU A 208 18.36 -27.65 12.45
C LEU A 208 18.76 -26.18 12.39
N GLN A 209 18.44 -25.47 11.31
CA GLN A 209 18.73 -24.04 11.19
C GLN A 209 17.89 -23.21 12.16
N ASP A 210 16.61 -23.54 12.31
CA ASP A 210 15.70 -22.85 13.24
C ASP A 210 16.09 -23.06 14.70
N THR A 211 16.47 -24.28 15.07
CA THR A 211 16.95 -24.59 16.44
C THR A 211 18.27 -23.86 16.74
N GLN A 212 19.19 -23.77 15.78
CA GLN A 212 20.42 -22.98 15.91
C GLN A 212 20.15 -21.47 16.06
N ASN A 213 19.20 -20.93 15.29
CA ASN A 213 18.80 -19.53 15.36
C ASN A 213 18.13 -19.19 16.71
N GLN A 214 17.35 -20.11 17.27
CA GLN A 214 16.73 -19.91 18.59
C GLN A 214 17.76 -19.92 19.73
N LEU A 215 18.75 -20.81 19.66
CA LEU A 215 19.83 -20.87 20.65
C LEU A 215 20.68 -19.59 20.64
N THR A 216 21.04 -19.08 19.46
CA THR A 216 21.81 -17.83 19.32
C THR A 216 21.04 -16.60 19.82
N HIS A 217 19.72 -16.53 19.60
CA HIS A 217 18.91 -15.43 20.14
C HIS A 217 18.85 -15.44 21.68
N GLN A 218 18.75 -16.62 22.31
CA GLN A 218 18.73 -16.72 23.77
C GLN A 218 20.09 -16.33 24.38
N GLU A 219 21.20 -16.63 23.71
CA GLU A 219 22.53 -16.18 24.13
C GLU A 219 22.71 -14.65 24.03
N LEU A 220 22.14 -14.01 23.01
CA LEU A 220 22.16 -12.55 22.86
C LEU A 220 21.38 -11.84 23.97
N ILE A 221 20.19 -12.33 24.32
CA ILE A 221 19.39 -11.76 25.42
C ILE A 221 20.16 -11.82 26.74
N LYS A 222 20.78 -12.95 27.06
CA LYS A 222 21.58 -13.11 28.29
C LYS A 222 22.75 -12.12 28.35
N LYS A 223 23.39 -11.82 27.21
CA LYS A 223 24.47 -10.83 27.14
C LYS A 223 23.96 -9.40 27.35
N GLU A 224 22.79 -9.06 26.80
CA GLU A 224 22.17 -7.73 27.01
C GLU A 224 21.74 -7.51 28.47
N GLU A 225 21.22 -8.55 29.13
CA GLU A 225 20.85 -8.49 30.55
C GLU A 225 22.07 -8.21 31.44
N ILE A 226 23.18 -8.92 31.22
CA ILE A 226 24.44 -8.70 31.96
C ILE A 226 24.95 -7.26 31.76
N LEU A 227 24.86 -6.74 30.54
CA LEU A 227 25.32 -5.39 30.21
C LEU A 227 24.44 -4.32 30.88
N ASN A 228 23.12 -4.56 30.93
CA ASN A 228 22.18 -3.69 31.62
C ASN A 228 22.37 -3.73 33.15
N GLU A 229 22.67 -4.88 33.73
CA GLU A 229 23.01 -4.98 35.16
C GLU A 229 24.30 -4.25 35.49
N ALA A 230 25.33 -4.35 34.64
CA ALA A 230 26.58 -3.61 34.82
C ALA A 230 26.35 -2.09 34.82
N LYS A 231 25.56 -1.58 33.86
CA LYS A 231 25.17 -0.16 33.80
C LYS A 231 24.43 0.29 35.07
N LYS A 232 23.48 -0.50 35.56
CA LYS A 232 22.74 -0.20 36.81
C LYS A 232 23.68 -0.13 38.03
N ARG A 233 24.69 -1.01 38.09
CA ARG A 233 25.69 -0.98 39.17
C ARG A 233 26.55 0.29 39.11
N GLU A 234 26.96 0.69 37.91
CA GLU A 234 27.74 1.91 37.69
C GLU A 234 26.95 3.17 38.07
N GLU A 235 25.67 3.25 37.69
CA GLU A 235 24.76 4.32 38.09
C GLU A 235 24.60 4.41 39.61
N LEU A 236 24.43 3.26 40.29
CA LEU A 236 24.34 3.20 41.75
C LEU A 236 25.64 3.69 42.43
N GLU A 237 26.80 3.33 41.90
CA GLU A 237 28.08 3.78 42.43
C GLU A 237 28.25 5.30 42.25
N ASN A 238 27.84 5.84 41.10
CA ASN A 238 27.84 7.28 40.84
C ASN A 238 26.89 8.02 41.78
N LEU A 239 25.71 7.47 42.07
CA LEU A 239 24.77 8.03 43.05
C LEU A 239 25.35 8.05 44.47
N LYS A 240 26.04 6.98 44.89
CA LYS A 240 26.74 6.94 46.19
C LYS A 240 27.80 8.04 46.29
N LYS A 241 28.65 8.18 45.28
CA LYS A 241 29.67 9.25 45.22
C LYS A 241 29.05 10.65 45.29
N ARG A 242 27.90 10.87 44.65
CA ARG A 242 27.17 12.15 44.74
C ARG A 242 26.64 12.40 46.16
N GLN A 243 26.06 11.39 46.80
CA GLN A 243 25.57 11.51 48.18
C GLN A 243 26.68 11.82 49.17
N GLU A 244 27.85 11.18 49.04
CA GLU A 244 29.02 11.46 49.86
C GLU A 244 29.51 12.91 49.69
N LYS A 245 29.59 13.40 48.43
CA LYS A 245 29.89 14.82 48.16
C LYS A 245 28.88 15.76 48.80
N HIS A 246 27.59 15.46 48.72
CA HIS A 246 26.56 16.30 49.35
C HIS A 246 26.71 16.35 50.88
N LYS A 247 27.02 15.21 51.51
CA LYS A 247 27.30 15.14 52.96
C LYS A 247 28.52 15.97 53.33
N SER A 248 29.63 15.84 52.61
CA SER A 248 30.85 16.61 52.89
C SER A 248 30.59 18.11 52.73
N THR A 249 29.90 18.53 51.66
CA THR A 249 29.57 19.94 51.43
C THR A 249 28.68 20.51 52.54
N TYR A 250 27.77 19.69 53.07
CA TYR A 250 26.91 20.08 54.19
C TYR A 250 27.68 20.21 55.50
N GLU A 251 28.56 19.25 55.81
CA GLU A 251 29.44 19.34 56.98
C GLU A 251 30.34 20.59 56.92
N ASP A 252 30.87 20.92 55.75
CA ASP A 252 31.69 22.12 55.55
C ASP A 252 30.89 23.40 55.78
N TYR A 253 29.61 23.43 55.35
CA TYR A 253 28.72 24.56 55.63
C TYR A 253 28.49 24.77 57.12
N MET A 254 28.37 23.70 57.90
CA MET A 254 28.14 23.77 59.34
C MET A 254 29.40 24.18 60.12
N LYS A 255 30.60 23.89 59.59
CA LYS A 255 31.88 24.20 60.25
C LYS A 255 32.42 25.61 59.94
N LEU A 256 32.04 26.19 58.81
CA LEU A 256 32.63 27.44 58.31
C LEU A 256 31.69 28.65 58.46
N SER A 257 32.26 29.83 58.65
CA SER A 257 31.48 31.07 58.59
C SER A 257 30.92 31.32 57.17
N GLU A 258 29.75 31.97 57.07
CA GLU A 258 29.07 32.17 55.78
C GLU A 258 29.94 32.90 54.73
N ARG A 259 30.80 33.80 55.20
CA ARG A 259 31.77 34.53 54.36
C ARG A 259 32.86 33.61 53.80
N GLU A 260 33.38 32.68 54.60
CA GLU A 260 34.40 31.71 54.20
C GLU A 260 33.84 30.62 53.30
N PHE A 261 32.62 30.14 53.59
CA PHE A 261 31.92 29.19 52.72
C PHE A 261 31.66 29.78 51.33
N LYS A 262 31.18 31.04 51.25
CA LYS A 262 31.04 31.76 49.96
C LYS A 262 32.38 31.93 49.25
N ARG A 263 33.48 32.15 49.99
CA ARG A 263 34.84 32.23 49.42
C ARG A 263 35.28 30.87 48.83
N LEU A 264 35.02 29.76 49.51
CA LEU A 264 35.36 28.41 49.04
C LEU A 264 34.53 27.99 47.82
N ARG A 265 33.20 28.18 47.82
CA ARG A 265 32.37 27.95 46.62
C ARG A 265 32.83 28.78 45.42
N ARG A 266 33.24 30.03 45.64
CA ARG A 266 33.82 30.87 44.59
C ARG A 266 35.15 30.33 44.09
N LYS A 267 35.94 29.66 44.93
CA LYS A 267 37.22 29.05 44.56
C LYS A 267 37.03 27.74 43.78
N GLU A 268 36.04 26.91 44.15
CA GLU A 268 35.70 25.68 43.41
C GLU A 268 35.07 25.96 42.05
N ARG A 269 34.22 26.99 41.94
CA ARG A 269 33.64 27.41 40.65
C ARG A 269 34.64 28.08 39.70
N ARG A 270 35.82 28.46 40.19
CA ARG A 270 36.88 28.98 39.31
C ARG A 270 37.54 27.80 38.61
N GLU A 271 37.37 27.71 37.30
CA GLU A 271 38.21 26.85 36.47
C GLU A 271 39.67 27.27 36.65
N LYS A 272 40.56 26.31 36.94
CA LYS A 272 41.99 26.60 36.99
C LYS A 272 42.45 26.79 35.54
N LEU A 273 43.36 27.73 35.30
CA LEU A 273 43.92 28.00 33.96
C LEU A 273 44.53 26.74 33.29
N ILE A 274 44.94 25.74 34.08
CA ILE A 274 45.43 24.43 33.59
C ILE A 274 44.30 23.61 32.94
N ASP A 275 43.08 23.67 33.47
CA ASP A 275 41.91 22.91 33.00
C ASP A 275 41.32 23.50 31.70
N VAL A 276 41.54 24.79 31.45
CA VAL A 276 41.18 25.45 30.18
C VAL A 276 42.04 24.90 29.03
N SER A 277 43.30 24.55 29.31
CA SER A 277 44.23 24.01 28.29
C SER A 277 43.98 22.53 27.95
N SER A 278 43.42 21.75 28.89
CA SER A 278 43.07 20.33 28.69
C SER A 278 41.65 20.11 28.14
N SER A 279 40.78 21.13 28.16
CA SER A 279 39.41 21.06 27.62
C SER A 279 39.29 20.98 26.09
N SER A 280 40.39 20.77 25.37
CA SER A 280 40.43 20.60 23.91
C SER A 280 40.35 19.14 23.44
N LYS A 281 40.20 18.16 24.34
CA LYS A 281 40.10 16.72 23.96
C LYS A 281 39.04 15.88 24.69
N GLU A 282 38.08 16.49 25.37
CA GLU A 282 36.86 15.79 25.80
C GLU A 282 35.66 16.40 25.08
N THR A 283 34.91 15.53 24.40
CA THR A 283 33.67 15.83 23.68
C THR A 283 32.64 16.45 24.62
N LYS A 284 32.66 17.77 24.75
CA LYS A 284 31.47 18.53 25.10
C LYS A 284 30.53 18.39 23.91
N GLU A 285 29.35 17.82 24.13
CA GLU A 285 28.23 17.93 23.21
C GLU A 285 28.05 19.43 22.91
N LEU A 286 28.45 19.83 21.71
CA LEU A 286 28.20 21.17 21.21
C LEU A 286 26.69 21.32 21.11
N GLU A 287 26.09 22.19 21.93
CA GLU A 287 24.80 22.77 21.60
C GLU A 287 25.02 23.60 20.33
N ILE A 288 24.72 22.98 19.18
CA ILE A 288 24.86 23.60 17.88
C ILE A 288 23.73 24.63 17.76
N SER A 289 24.06 25.92 17.81
CA SER A 289 23.12 27.00 17.43
C SER A 289 22.54 26.74 16.04
N ASP A 290 21.27 27.08 15.82
CA ASP A 290 20.53 26.81 14.58
C ASP A 290 21.26 27.29 13.31
N GLU A 291 22.05 28.37 13.39
CA GLU A 291 22.86 28.84 12.26
C GLU A 291 24.00 27.88 11.89
N VAL A 292 24.57 27.20 12.87
CA VAL A 292 25.63 26.21 12.67
C VAL A 292 25.02 24.88 12.23
N THR A 293 23.81 24.51 12.69
CA THR A 293 23.10 23.35 12.14
C THR A 293 22.69 23.58 10.69
N GLU A 294 22.28 24.78 10.31
CA GLU A 294 21.99 25.14 8.91
C GLU A 294 23.24 25.13 8.03
N LYS A 295 24.37 25.65 8.53
CA LYS A 295 25.65 25.59 7.80
C LYS A 295 26.13 24.15 7.65
N ILE A 296 26.00 23.32 8.70
CA ILE A 296 26.35 21.89 8.64
C ILE A 296 25.39 21.13 7.72
N LYS A 297 24.08 21.44 7.71
CA LYS A 297 23.11 20.86 6.76
C LYS A 297 23.42 21.27 5.32
N LYS A 298 23.74 22.54 5.07
CA LYS A 298 24.18 23.03 3.75
C LYS A 298 25.51 22.38 3.32
N PHE A 299 26.44 22.19 4.26
CA PHE A 299 27.71 21.54 4.00
C PHE A 299 27.53 20.04 3.72
N LYS A 300 26.70 19.34 4.49
CA LYS A 300 26.31 17.93 4.22
C LYS A 300 25.60 17.80 2.88
N LEU A 301 24.63 18.67 2.55
CA LEU A 301 23.98 18.67 1.23
C LEU A 301 24.96 18.93 0.07
N GLN A 302 25.99 19.74 0.28
CA GLN A 302 27.05 19.95 -0.72
C GLN A 302 28.03 18.77 -0.80
N PHE A 303 28.26 18.09 0.32
CA PHE A 303 29.15 16.93 0.40
C PHE A 303 28.48 15.67 -0.18
N ASP A 304 27.21 15.43 0.15
CA ASP A 304 26.41 14.33 -0.36
C ASP A 304 26.28 14.41 -1.88
N LYS A 305 26.02 15.60 -2.45
CA LYS A 305 26.00 15.78 -3.91
C LYS A 305 27.34 15.45 -4.59
N ARG A 306 28.46 15.91 -4.02
CA ARG A 306 29.80 15.64 -4.59
C ARG A 306 30.27 14.20 -4.37
N PHE A 307 29.78 13.54 -3.33
CA PHE A 307 30.11 12.15 -3.01
C PHE A 307 29.23 11.18 -3.84
N GLU A 308 27.94 11.46 -3.97
CA GLU A 308 27.01 10.73 -4.85
C GLU A 308 27.41 10.82 -6.32
N GLU A 309 27.82 12.00 -6.81
CA GLU A 309 28.24 12.17 -8.21
C GLU A 309 29.58 11.48 -8.56
N LYS A 310 30.44 11.23 -7.57
CA LYS A 310 31.84 10.81 -7.80
C LYS A 310 32.16 9.38 -7.34
N TYR A 311 31.42 8.84 -6.36
CA TYR A 311 31.76 7.56 -5.71
C TYR A 311 30.57 6.60 -5.54
N LEU A 312 29.32 7.04 -5.67
CA LEU A 312 28.20 6.11 -5.85
C LEU A 312 27.96 5.92 -7.35
N VAL A 313 28.20 4.69 -7.82
CA VAL A 313 27.56 4.20 -9.03
C VAL A 313 26.06 4.40 -8.85
N GLN A 314 25.47 5.30 -9.64
CA GLN A 314 24.02 5.47 -9.68
C GLN A 314 23.41 4.10 -9.94
N LYS A 315 22.53 3.66 -9.04
CA LYS A 315 21.74 2.45 -9.22
C LYS A 315 20.95 2.59 -10.53
N ASP A 316 21.39 1.88 -11.55
CA ASP A 316 20.65 1.67 -12.80
C ASP A 316 19.43 0.72 -12.59
N ASP A 317 19.01 0.48 -11.35
CA ASP A 317 17.97 -0.49 -11.01
C ASP A 317 16.53 0.05 -11.21
N ASP A 318 16.35 1.35 -11.46
CA ASP A 318 15.02 1.97 -11.66
C ASP A 318 14.75 2.42 -13.12
N VAL A 319 15.66 2.19 -14.06
CA VAL A 319 15.45 2.53 -15.49
C VAL A 319 14.99 1.28 -16.24
N ASP A 320 13.81 1.36 -16.86
CA ASP A 320 13.27 0.28 -17.70
C ASP A 320 14.35 -0.22 -18.68
N PRO A 321 14.73 -1.51 -18.66
CA PRO A 321 15.83 -2.05 -19.45
C PRO A 321 15.70 -1.75 -20.96
N LEU A 322 14.47 -1.52 -21.46
CA LEU A 322 14.23 -1.09 -22.84
C LEU A 322 14.79 0.31 -23.14
N ASP A 323 14.73 1.25 -22.20
CA ASP A 323 15.25 2.60 -22.39
C ASP A 323 16.78 2.65 -22.29
N LEU A 324 17.38 1.77 -21.48
CA LEU A 324 18.83 1.53 -21.50
C LEU A 324 19.30 1.02 -22.88
N ILE A 325 18.55 0.08 -23.48
CA ILE A 325 18.85 -0.45 -24.83
C ILE A 325 18.68 0.64 -25.89
N ARG A 326 17.63 1.47 -25.82
CA ARG A 326 17.42 2.59 -26.74
C ARG A 326 18.54 3.62 -26.65
N LYS A 327 18.93 4.05 -25.44
CA LYS A 327 20.06 4.97 -25.23
C LYS A 327 21.39 4.38 -25.71
N ARG A 328 21.60 3.07 -25.54
CA ARG A 328 22.79 2.38 -26.07
C ARG A 328 22.81 2.34 -27.60
N LYS A 329 21.66 2.08 -28.24
CA LYS A 329 21.52 2.12 -29.70
C LYS A 329 21.78 3.52 -30.24
N GLU A 330 21.18 4.55 -29.65
CA GLU A 330 21.42 5.95 -30.06
C GLU A 330 22.90 6.36 -29.90
N LYS A 331 23.56 5.95 -28.81
CA LYS A 331 25.00 6.21 -28.62
C LYS A 331 25.84 5.50 -29.68
N LYS A 332 25.58 4.21 -29.95
CA LYS A 332 26.27 3.46 -31.01
C LYS A 332 26.01 4.04 -32.40
N GLU A 333 24.82 4.56 -32.66
CA GLU A 333 24.47 5.17 -33.93
C GLU A 333 25.16 6.55 -34.10
N LYS A 334 25.30 7.31 -33.01
CA LYS A 334 26.11 8.54 -32.97
C LYS A 334 27.60 8.27 -33.15
N GLU A 335 28.13 7.22 -32.52
CA GLU A 335 29.51 6.76 -32.72
C GLU A 335 29.73 6.29 -34.15
N TYR A 336 28.82 5.48 -34.69
CA TYR A 336 28.87 5.04 -36.08
C TYR A 336 28.80 6.22 -37.05
N LYS A 337 27.94 7.21 -36.82
CA LYS A 337 27.91 8.45 -37.61
C LYS A 337 29.21 9.24 -37.49
N LYS A 338 29.83 9.31 -36.31
CA LYS A 338 31.14 9.95 -36.14
C LYS A 338 32.24 9.20 -36.90
N TYR A 339 32.27 7.88 -36.84
CA TYR A 339 33.21 7.05 -37.59
C TYR A 339 32.98 7.17 -39.10
N LYS A 340 31.73 7.08 -39.55
CA LYS A 340 31.37 7.26 -40.96
C LYS A 340 31.76 8.64 -41.48
N ASN A 341 31.49 9.70 -40.71
CA ASN A 341 31.92 11.06 -41.06
C ASN A 341 33.44 11.25 -41.01
N HIS A 342 34.19 10.41 -40.29
CA HIS A 342 35.65 10.42 -40.31
C HIS A 342 36.17 9.77 -41.60
N PHE A 343 35.55 8.70 -42.07
CA PHE A 343 35.91 8.01 -43.31
C PHE A 343 35.36 8.67 -44.60
N GLU A 344 34.34 9.53 -44.50
CA GLU A 344 33.82 10.33 -45.62
C GLU A 344 34.53 11.70 -45.75
N LYS A 345 35.47 12.02 -44.84
CA LYS A 345 36.28 13.25 -44.86
C LYS A 345 37.75 13.02 -45.23
N ASP A 346 38.16 11.76 -45.36
CA ASP A 346 39.35 11.33 -46.09
C ASP A 346 38.92 10.92 -47.52
#